data_AF-A0A0R2V9W3-F1
#
_entry.id   AF-A0A0R2V9W3-F1
#
_cell.length_a   1.000
_cell.length_b   1.000
_cell.length_c   1.000
_cell.angle_alpha   90.00
_cell.angle_beta   90.00
_cell.angle_gamma   90.00
#
_symmetry.space_group_name_H-M   'P 1'
#
loop_
_entity.id
_entity.type
_entity.pdbx_description
1 polymer ?
#
loop_
_entity_poly.entity_id
_entity_poly.type
_entity_poly.pdbx_seq_one_letter_code
_entity_poly.pdbx_strand_id
1 'polypeptide(L)'
;MNYLMSAVDRVRSWTDEEYGANLGVFLDEQPMLFSWLIRLSEEFDDDVHEQLVRSAMVLREGFRGMGLAVGTISDACITDVTTEVVEAFEALENEVEVIDLEVIEKVARSPFVHTEVRSFLHQELRAGLPRGEADQHNLMLVVDILIGCFEESVEQPGASGQA
;
A
#
# COMPACT_ATOMS: atom_id res chain seq x y z
N MET A 1 2.35 -9.37 18.85
CA MET A 1 1.06 -9.34 18.12
C MET A 1 1.37 -8.84 16.72
N ASN A 2 1.06 -9.60 15.67
CA ASN A 2 1.26 -9.12 14.29
C ASN A 2 0.07 -8.22 13.94
N TYR A 3 0.24 -6.90 14.13
CA TYR A 3 -0.83 -5.91 13.95
C TYR A 3 -1.33 -5.84 12.52
N LEU A 4 -0.46 -6.07 11.54
CA LEU A 4 -0.84 -6.11 10.13
C LEU A 4 -1.75 -7.30 9.83
N MET A 5 -1.43 -8.49 10.36
CA MET A 5 -2.31 -9.65 10.19
C MET A 5 -3.65 -9.46 10.90
N SER A 6 -3.67 -8.83 12.08
CA SER A 6 -4.93 -8.42 12.73
C SER A 6 -5.72 -7.39 11.91
N ALA A 7 -5.04 -6.50 11.20
CA ALA A 7 -5.69 -5.54 10.30
C ALA A 7 -6.27 -6.22 9.06
N VAL A 8 -5.55 -7.19 8.47
CA VAL A 8 -6.06 -8.04 7.38
C VAL A 8 -7.35 -8.74 7.81
N ASP A 9 -7.33 -9.44 8.95
CA ASP A 9 -8.50 -10.15 9.47
C ASP A 9 -9.67 -9.19 9.73
N ARG A 10 -9.37 -7.99 10.24
CA ARG A 10 -10.37 -6.95 10.49
C ARG A 10 -11.04 -6.49 9.19
N VAL A 11 -10.25 -6.09 8.20
CA VAL A 11 -10.77 -5.58 6.92
C VAL A 11 -11.57 -6.66 6.18
N ARG A 12 -11.12 -7.92 6.23
CA ARG A 12 -11.86 -9.07 5.68
C ARG A 12 -13.20 -9.32 6.35
N SER A 13 -13.29 -9.03 7.65
CA SER A 13 -14.51 -9.25 8.42
C SER A 13 -15.58 -8.20 8.20
N TRP A 14 -15.26 -7.08 7.55
CA TRP A 14 -16.23 -6.01 7.30
C TRP A 14 -17.33 -6.48 6.37
N THR A 15 -18.56 -6.21 6.79
CA THR A 15 -19.74 -6.23 5.92
C THR A 15 -19.65 -5.11 4.88
N ASP A 16 -20.46 -5.18 3.82
CA ASP A 16 -20.51 -4.13 2.79
C ASP A 16 -20.83 -2.74 3.38
N GLU A 17 -21.69 -2.69 4.40
CA GLU A 17 -22.05 -1.45 5.11
C GLU A 17 -20.86 -0.89 5.89
N GLU A 18 -20.15 -1.74 6.64
CA GLU A 18 -18.95 -1.34 7.39
C GLU A 18 -17.82 -0.93 6.45
N TYR A 19 -17.64 -1.65 5.34
CA TYR A 19 -16.67 -1.28 4.31
C TYR A 19 -16.98 0.09 3.73
N GLY A 20 -18.23 0.34 3.32
CA GLY A 20 -18.66 1.64 2.80
C GLY A 20 -18.48 2.78 3.80
N ALA A 21 -18.80 2.55 5.08
CA ALA A 21 -18.59 3.53 6.15
C ALA A 21 -17.10 3.82 6.38
N ASN A 22 -16.26 2.78 6.44
CA ASN A 22 -14.82 2.95 6.61
C ASN A 22 -14.15 3.58 5.39
N LEU A 23 -14.65 3.30 4.19
CA LEU A 23 -14.20 3.94 2.95
C LEU A 23 -14.53 5.43 2.97
N GLY A 24 -15.72 5.81 3.43
CA GLY A 24 -16.09 7.21 3.63
C GLY A 24 -15.13 7.94 4.57
N VAL A 25 -14.81 7.34 5.71
CA VAL A 25 -13.82 7.89 6.65
C VAL A 25 -12.42 7.95 6.01
N PHE A 26 -12.04 6.93 5.25
CA PHE A 26 -10.74 6.91 4.57
C PHE A 26 -10.62 8.03 3.52
N LEU A 27 -11.69 8.33 2.78
CA LEU A 27 -11.74 9.45 1.85
C LEU A 27 -11.52 10.79 2.55
N ASP A 28 -12.14 10.97 3.71
CA ASP A 28 -12.00 12.20 4.51
C ASP A 28 -10.59 12.34 5.09
N GLU A 29 -10.00 11.24 5.56
CA GLU A 29 -8.65 11.23 6.16
C GLU A 29 -7.53 11.35 5.10
N GLN A 30 -7.72 10.72 3.92
CA GLN A 30 -6.69 10.51 2.90
C GLN A 30 -7.14 10.88 1.48
N PRO A 31 -7.61 12.11 1.23
CA PRO A 31 -8.20 12.50 -0.05
C PRO A 31 -7.23 12.44 -1.23
N MET A 32 -5.96 12.83 -1.01
CA MET A 32 -4.94 12.82 -2.09
C MET A 32 -4.51 11.40 -2.45
N LEU A 33 -4.31 10.54 -1.43
CA LEU A 33 -4.01 9.13 -1.67
C LEU A 33 -5.16 8.44 -2.42
N PHE A 34 -6.41 8.71 -2.04
CA PHE A 34 -7.55 8.15 -2.75
C PHE A 34 -7.64 8.67 -4.19
N SER A 35 -7.38 9.96 -4.42
CA SER A 35 -7.31 10.50 -5.79
C SER A 35 -6.21 9.84 -6.63
N TRP A 36 -5.08 9.49 -6.03
CA TRP A 36 -4.02 8.72 -6.68
C TRP A 36 -4.46 7.29 -6.99
N LEU A 37 -5.10 6.60 -6.03
CA LEU A 37 -5.68 5.26 -6.26
C LEU A 37 -6.70 5.27 -7.41
N ILE A 38 -7.56 6.29 -7.51
CA ILE A 38 -8.50 6.41 -8.64
C ILE A 38 -7.77 6.53 -9.97
N ARG A 39 -6.66 7.28 -10.05
CA ARG A 39 -5.86 7.37 -11.28
C ARG A 39 -5.27 6.01 -11.69
N LEU A 40 -4.91 5.17 -10.72
CA LEU A 40 -4.41 3.82 -11.00
C LEU A 40 -5.47 2.87 -11.57
N SER A 41 -6.77 3.19 -11.50
CA SER A 41 -7.80 2.33 -12.10
C SER A 41 -7.69 2.23 -13.62
N GLU A 42 -6.95 3.13 -14.27
CA GLU A 42 -6.69 3.08 -15.71
C GLU A 42 -5.64 2.01 -16.08
N GLU A 43 -4.80 1.61 -15.11
CA GLU A 43 -3.67 0.69 -15.30
C GLU A 43 -3.98 -0.74 -14.85
N PHE A 44 -4.99 -0.93 -14.00
CA PHE A 44 -5.34 -2.21 -13.41
C PHE A 44 -6.82 -2.56 -13.66
N ASP A 45 -7.13 -3.85 -13.69
CA ASP A 45 -8.52 -4.29 -13.73
C ASP A 45 -9.28 -3.95 -12.43
N ASP A 46 -10.61 -3.98 -12.50
CA ASP A 46 -11.49 -3.58 -11.39
C ASP A 46 -11.25 -4.40 -10.11
N ASP A 47 -10.89 -5.70 -10.22
CA ASP A 47 -10.65 -6.57 -9.06
C ASP A 47 -9.33 -6.17 -8.37
N VAL A 48 -8.27 -5.97 -9.16
CA VAL A 48 -6.97 -5.49 -8.66
C VAL A 48 -7.10 -4.10 -8.05
N HIS A 49 -7.83 -3.19 -8.70
CA HIS A 49 -8.07 -1.85 -8.19
C HIS A 49 -8.82 -1.88 -6.84
N GLU A 50 -9.88 -2.69 -6.72
CA GLU A 50 -10.59 -2.86 -5.45
C GLU A 50 -9.65 -3.39 -4.35
N GLN A 51 -8.81 -4.37 -4.67
CA GLN A 51 -7.87 -4.93 -3.70
C GLN A 51 -6.74 -3.96 -3.32
N LEU A 52 -6.35 -3.04 -4.21
CA LEU A 52 -5.43 -1.95 -3.88
C LEU A 52 -6.04 -0.96 -2.89
N VAL A 53 -7.31 -0.58 -3.10
CA VAL A 53 -8.05 0.26 -2.13
C VAL A 53 -8.15 -0.44 -0.77
N ARG A 54 -8.51 -1.74 -0.76
CA ARG A 54 -8.55 -2.54 0.47
C ARG A 54 -7.18 -2.67 1.13
N SER A 55 -6.10 -2.80 0.36
CA SER A 55 -4.72 -2.84 0.88
C SER A 55 -4.36 -1.53 1.59
N ALA A 56 -4.75 -0.37 1.06
CA ALA A 56 -4.56 0.90 1.74
C ALA A 56 -5.34 0.96 3.08
N MET A 57 -6.55 0.39 3.13
CA MET A 57 -7.31 0.29 4.39
C MET A 57 -6.68 -0.69 5.39
N VAL A 58 -6.12 -1.81 4.91
CA VAL A 58 -5.34 -2.75 5.74
C VAL A 58 -4.13 -2.04 6.35
N LEU A 59 -3.36 -1.29 5.56
CA LEU A 59 -2.23 -0.52 6.05
C LEU A 59 -2.67 0.48 7.13
N ARG A 60 -3.69 1.29 6.86
CA ARG A 60 -4.28 2.21 7.84
C ARG A 60 -4.63 1.51 9.17
N GLU A 61 -5.33 0.39 9.10
CA GLU A 61 -5.73 -0.36 10.30
C GLU A 61 -4.52 -1.00 11.00
N GLY A 62 -3.49 -1.39 10.26
CA GLY A 62 -2.22 -1.88 10.78
C GLY A 62 -1.50 -0.81 11.63
N PHE A 63 -1.31 0.39 11.07
CA PHE A 63 -0.71 1.52 11.80
C PHE A 63 -1.55 1.92 13.02
N ARG A 64 -2.87 2.01 12.87
CA ARG A 64 -3.79 2.28 13.98
C ARG A 64 -3.69 1.21 15.07
N GLY A 65 -3.60 -0.06 14.70
CA GLY A 65 -3.43 -1.17 15.64
C GLY A 65 -2.12 -1.10 16.43
N MET A 66 -1.07 -0.54 15.82
CA MET A 66 0.22 -0.26 16.47
C MET A 66 0.18 0.98 17.38
N GLY A 67 -0.91 1.75 17.38
CA GLY A 67 -1.01 3.02 18.08
C GLY A 67 -0.24 4.15 17.41
N LEU A 68 0.09 4.01 16.12
CA LEU A 68 0.74 5.03 15.32
C LEU A 68 -0.33 5.92 14.68
N ALA A 69 -0.23 7.22 14.90
CA ALA A 69 -1.05 8.20 14.20
C ALA A 69 -0.45 8.46 12.81
N VAL A 70 -1.26 8.27 11.77
CA VAL A 70 -0.88 8.60 10.39
C VAL A 70 -1.59 9.90 10.03
N GLY A 71 -0.81 10.92 9.69
CA GLY A 71 -1.31 12.18 9.18
C GLY A 71 -1.93 12.03 7.79
N THR A 72 -2.50 13.11 7.27
CA THR A 72 -2.99 13.13 5.87
C THR A 72 -1.80 13.04 4.91
N ILE A 73 -1.79 12.00 4.08
CA ILE A 73 -0.82 11.76 3.02
C ILE A 73 -1.00 12.86 1.97
N SER A 74 0.06 13.62 1.70
CA SER A 74 0.06 14.73 0.75
C SER A 74 0.50 14.29 -0.64
N ASP A 75 0.14 15.08 -1.67
CA ASP A 75 0.60 14.84 -3.05
C ASP A 75 2.14 14.89 -3.17
N ALA A 76 2.80 15.72 -2.36
CA ALA A 76 4.26 15.77 -2.28
C ALA A 76 4.83 14.45 -1.74
N CYS A 77 4.26 13.92 -0.66
CA CYS A 77 4.66 12.61 -0.11
C CYS A 77 4.48 11.49 -1.14
N ILE A 78 3.34 11.45 -1.83
CA ILE A 78 3.08 10.44 -2.88
C ILE A 78 4.12 10.57 -4.00
N THR A 79 4.41 11.79 -4.44
CA THR A 79 5.41 12.05 -5.48
C THR A 79 6.80 11.59 -5.05
N ASP A 80 7.25 12.02 -3.88
CA ASP A 80 8.59 11.70 -3.36
C ASP A 80 8.77 10.19 -3.18
N VAL A 81 7.79 9.52 -2.55
CA VAL A 81 7.82 8.06 -2.36
C VAL A 81 7.78 7.32 -3.70
N THR A 82 6.97 7.79 -4.66
CA THR A 82 6.91 7.18 -6.00
C THR A 82 8.26 7.27 -6.69
N THR A 83 8.91 8.44 -6.64
CA THR A 83 10.27 8.62 -7.20
C THR A 83 11.26 7.68 -6.53
N GLU A 84 11.30 7.61 -5.20
CA GLU A 84 12.22 6.74 -4.48
C GLU A 84 12.03 5.25 -4.82
N VAL A 85 10.78 4.78 -4.92
CA VAL A 85 10.49 3.37 -5.28
C VAL A 85 10.88 3.08 -6.73
N VAL A 86 10.57 3.98 -7.66
CA VAL A 86 10.95 3.82 -9.07
C VAL A 86 12.47 3.82 -9.24
N GLU A 87 13.18 4.74 -8.58
CA GLU A 87 14.65 4.79 -8.62
C GLU A 87 15.29 3.51 -8.04
N ALA A 88 14.74 2.97 -6.94
CA ALA A 88 15.20 1.71 -6.37
C ALA A 88 14.96 0.53 -7.33
N PHE A 89 13.83 0.53 -8.04
CA PHE A 89 13.51 -0.50 -9.03
C PHE A 89 14.40 -0.40 -10.28
N GLU A 90 14.63 0.80 -10.82
CA GLU A 90 15.54 1.03 -11.93
C GLU A 90 16.99 0.66 -11.57
N ALA A 91 17.43 0.94 -10.33
CA ALA A 91 18.73 0.48 -9.85
C ALA A 91 18.81 -1.05 -9.85
N LEU A 92 17.75 -1.73 -9.41
CA LEU A 92 17.68 -3.19 -9.43
C LEU A 92 17.74 -3.76 -10.86
N GLU A 93 17.02 -3.18 -11.82
CA GLU A 93 17.07 -3.56 -13.24
C GLU A 93 18.48 -3.51 -13.83
N ASN A 94 19.32 -2.60 -13.33
CA ASN A 94 20.71 -2.50 -13.76
C ASN A 94 21.66 -3.51 -13.08
N GLU A 95 21.24 -4.10 -11.96
CA GLU A 95 22.06 -5.02 -11.16
C GLU A 95 21.81 -6.50 -11.49
N VAL A 96 20.59 -6.87 -11.89
CA VAL A 96 20.21 -8.26 -12.12
C VAL A 96 19.69 -8.52 -13.54
N GLU A 97 20.01 -9.71 -14.07
CA GLU A 97 19.58 -10.12 -15.42
C GLU A 97 18.10 -10.54 -15.47
N VAL A 98 17.56 -10.98 -14.32
CA VAL A 98 16.15 -11.37 -14.16
C VAL A 98 15.63 -10.77 -12.86
N ILE A 99 14.53 -10.03 -12.96
CA ILE A 99 13.78 -9.55 -11.81
C ILE A 99 12.63 -10.52 -11.59
N ASP A 100 12.65 -11.22 -10.47
CA ASP A 100 11.52 -11.97 -9.97
C ASP A 100 10.92 -11.28 -8.73
N LEU A 101 9.77 -11.78 -8.28
CA LEU A 101 9.07 -11.22 -7.13
C LEU A 101 9.86 -11.31 -5.83
N GLU A 102 10.72 -12.32 -5.65
CA GLU A 102 11.53 -12.45 -4.42
C GLU A 102 12.61 -11.37 -4.36
N VAL A 103 13.16 -10.98 -5.51
CA VAL A 103 14.14 -9.90 -5.60
C VAL A 103 13.47 -8.56 -5.30
N ILE A 104 12.29 -8.29 -5.88
CA ILE A 104 11.51 -7.06 -5.60
C ILE A 104 11.21 -6.94 -4.10
N GLU A 105 10.74 -8.01 -3.46
CA GLU A 105 10.44 -8.01 -2.02
C GLU A 105 11.65 -7.67 -1.14
N LYS A 106 12.85 -8.11 -1.53
CA LYS A 106 14.06 -7.86 -0.75
C LYS A 106 14.52 -6.42 -0.81
N VAL A 107 14.24 -5.72 -1.91
CA VAL A 107 14.60 -4.31 -2.11
C VAL A 107 13.48 -3.34 -1.73
N ALA A 108 12.26 -3.84 -1.53
CA ALA A 108 11.13 -3.06 -1.03
C ALA A 108 11.49 -2.34 0.27
N ARG A 109 10.92 -1.15 0.49
CA ARG A 109 11.20 -0.31 1.67
C ARG A 109 10.95 -1.06 2.98
N SER A 110 9.90 -1.87 2.99
CA SER A 110 9.45 -2.64 4.15
C SER A 110 9.18 -4.09 3.73
N PRO A 111 10.21 -4.94 3.58
CA PRO A 111 10.07 -6.27 3.00
C PRO A 111 9.01 -7.13 3.70
N PHE A 112 8.93 -7.03 5.02
CA PHE A 112 7.92 -7.76 5.80
C PHE A 112 6.49 -7.31 5.47
N VAL A 113 6.23 -5.99 5.50
CA VAL A 113 4.89 -5.45 5.20
C VAL A 113 4.52 -5.75 3.74
N HIS A 114 5.48 -5.64 2.83
CA HIS A 114 5.32 -5.95 1.42
C HIS A 114 4.89 -7.41 1.21
N THR A 115 5.60 -8.38 1.80
CA THR A 115 5.24 -9.80 1.73
C THR A 115 3.84 -10.08 2.28
N GLU A 116 3.47 -9.45 3.39
CA GLU A 116 2.15 -9.65 4.01
C GLU A 116 1.03 -9.07 3.13
N VAL A 117 1.22 -7.87 2.57
CA VAL A 117 0.26 -7.27 1.62
C VAL A 117 0.17 -8.08 0.33
N ARG A 118 1.29 -8.58 -0.19
CA ARG A 118 1.30 -9.50 -1.34
C ARG A 118 0.52 -10.78 -1.03
N SER A 119 0.70 -11.34 0.17
CA SER A 119 -0.04 -12.53 0.61
C SER A 119 -1.55 -12.26 0.71
N PHE A 120 -1.94 -11.08 1.20
CA PHE A 120 -3.32 -10.60 1.18
C PHE A 120 -3.86 -10.55 -0.25
N LEU A 121 -3.18 -9.86 -1.17
CA LEU A 121 -3.59 -9.75 -2.58
C LEU A 121 -3.72 -11.13 -3.24
N HIS A 122 -2.77 -12.02 -2.99
CA HIS A 122 -2.81 -13.39 -3.53
C HIS A 122 -4.03 -14.19 -3.07
N GLN A 123 -4.54 -13.90 -1.87
CA GLN A 123 -5.71 -14.58 -1.30
C GLN A 123 -7.04 -13.92 -1.74
N GLU A 124 -7.08 -12.61 -1.94
CA GLU A 124 -8.31 -11.89 -2.27
C GLU A 124 -8.60 -11.81 -3.78
N LEU A 125 -7.58 -11.78 -4.63
CA LEU A 125 -7.77 -11.65 -6.07
C LEU A 125 -8.45 -12.89 -6.64
N ARG A 126 -9.60 -12.70 -7.29
CA ARG A 126 -10.43 -13.80 -7.80
C ARG A 126 -9.74 -14.55 -8.94
N ALA A 127 -8.97 -13.81 -9.75
CA ALA A 127 -8.19 -14.35 -10.85
C ALA A 127 -6.78 -14.81 -10.42
N GLY A 128 -6.42 -14.60 -9.16
CA GLY A 128 -5.04 -14.61 -8.67
C GLY A 128 -4.28 -13.34 -9.06
N LEU A 129 -2.98 -13.29 -8.74
CA LEU A 129 -2.11 -12.20 -9.18
C LEU A 129 -2.11 -12.07 -10.71
N PRO A 130 -1.90 -10.85 -11.27
CA PRO A 130 -1.77 -10.63 -12.71
C PRO A 130 -0.82 -11.64 -13.35
N ARG A 131 -1.08 -12.09 -14.58
CA ARG A 131 -0.30 -13.19 -15.19
C ARG A 131 0.95 -12.73 -15.94
N GLY A 132 1.09 -11.44 -16.23
CA GLY A 132 2.27 -10.86 -16.89
C GLY A 132 3.30 -10.41 -15.86
N GLU A 133 4.58 -10.68 -16.11
CA GLU A 133 5.69 -10.24 -15.24
C GLU A 133 5.67 -8.72 -15.03
N ALA A 134 5.49 -7.95 -16.11
CA ALA A 134 5.39 -6.49 -16.02
C ALA A 134 4.21 -6.02 -15.16
N ASP A 135 3.03 -6.63 -15.30
CA ASP A 135 1.84 -6.25 -14.52
C ASP A 135 2.00 -6.63 -13.03
N GLN A 136 2.64 -7.77 -12.75
CA GLN A 136 2.97 -8.15 -11.38
C GLN A 136 4.00 -7.20 -10.77
N HIS A 137 5.04 -6.84 -11.51
CA HIS A 137 6.05 -5.88 -11.05
C HIS A 137 5.38 -4.53 -10.75
N ASN A 138 4.60 -3.99 -11.69
CA ASN A 138 3.86 -2.75 -11.49
C ASN A 138 2.97 -2.81 -10.24
N LEU A 139 2.26 -3.92 -10.03
CA LEU A 139 1.46 -4.11 -8.82
C LEU A 139 2.33 -4.11 -7.55
N MET A 140 3.49 -4.76 -7.57
CA MET A 140 4.41 -4.78 -6.43
C MET A 140 5.06 -3.42 -6.16
N LEU A 141 5.35 -2.61 -7.18
CA LEU A 141 5.80 -1.23 -7.01
C LEU A 141 4.70 -0.38 -6.36
N VAL A 142 3.46 -0.49 -6.84
CA VAL A 142 2.32 0.24 -6.27
C VAL A 142 2.10 -0.13 -4.80
N VAL A 143 2.25 -1.41 -4.43
CA VAL A 143 2.21 -1.85 -3.04
C VAL A 143 3.31 -1.19 -2.21
N ASP A 144 4.54 -1.12 -2.71
CA ASP A 144 5.66 -0.49 -1.99
C ASP A 144 5.47 1.02 -1.85
N ILE A 145 4.89 1.68 -2.88
CA ILE A 145 4.52 3.09 -2.82
C ILE A 145 3.46 3.33 -1.74
N LEU A 146 2.42 2.49 -1.69
CA LEU A 146 1.39 2.57 -0.64
C LEU A 146 2.01 2.48 0.75
N ILE A 147 2.88 1.48 0.97
CA ILE A 147 3.57 1.29 2.24
C ILE A 147 4.39 2.53 2.61
N GLY A 148 5.22 3.02 1.68
CA GLY A 148 6.04 4.21 1.88
C GLY A 148 5.22 5.46 2.22
N CYS A 149 4.07 5.67 1.55
CA CYS A 149 3.20 6.81 1.83
C CYS A 149 2.67 6.79 3.28
N PHE A 150 2.27 5.62 3.78
CA PHE A 150 1.83 5.48 5.17
C PHE A 150 2.99 5.64 6.15
N GLU A 151 4.16 5.04 5.87
CA GLU A 151 5.34 5.12 6.72
C GLU A 151 5.85 6.56 6.88
N GLU A 152 5.98 7.31 5.78
CA GLU A 152 6.43 8.71 5.78
C GLU A 152 5.42 9.65 6.44
N SER A 153 4.14 9.26 6.48
CA SER A 153 3.07 10.05 7.08
C SER A 153 2.82 9.73 8.56
N VAL A 154 3.61 8.85 9.18
CA VAL A 154 3.52 8.59 10.62
C VAL A 154 3.95 9.83 11.40
N GLU A 155 3.08 10.31 12.29
CA GLU A 155 3.40 11.42 13.18
C GLU A 155 4.47 11.00 14.19
N GLN A 156 5.60 11.73 14.20
CA GLN A 156 6.65 11.47 15.18
C GLN A 156 6.21 11.96 16.57
N PRO A 157 6.36 11.14 17.63
CA PRO A 157 6.11 11.59 18.98
C PRO A 157 7.09 12.73 19.34
N GLY A 158 6.57 13.96 19.40
CA GLY A 158 7.32 15.16 19.78
C GLY A 158 7.34 16.31 18.76
N ALA A 159 6.76 16.15 17.57
CA ALA A 159 6.69 17.24 16.57
C ALA A 159 5.57 18.26 16.84
N SER A 160 4.58 17.91 17.66
CA SER A 160 3.52 18.81 18.12
C SER A 160 3.99 19.64 19.32
N GLY A 161 4.81 20.66 19.05
CA GLY A 161 5.31 21.54 20.13
C GLY A 161 6.20 22.72 19.75
N GLN A 162 6.29 23.12 18.48
CA GLN A 162 6.96 24.37 18.10
C GLN A 162 6.16 25.12 17.03
N ALA A 163 5.19 25.92 17.48
CA ALA A 163 4.69 27.11 16.80
C ALA A 163 4.19 28.10 17.85
#